data_AF-A0A376MRC1-F1
#
_entry.id   AF-A0A376MRC1-F1
#
_cell.length_a   1.000
_cell.length_b   1.000
_cell.length_c   1.000
_cell.angle_alpha   90.00
_cell.angle_beta   90.00
_cell.angle_gamma   90.00
#
_symmetry.space_group_name_H-M   'P 1'
#
loop_
_entity.id
_entity.type
_entity.pdbx_description
1 polymer ?
#
loop_
_entity_poly.entity_id
_entity_poly.type
_entity_poly.pdbx_seq_one_letter_code
_entity_poly.pdbx_strand_id
1 'polypeptide(L)'
;MAASITGWTDKWNLKNAISGKNSITCASLASCWQRKNPIWPASWPKKDADPDIERLLEGVAFLTGNLRQKIEDEFPELTHGLIKMLWPNYLRPVPAMTLIEYTPDMDKSSVPVLIPRNEQFTTNAGEIRVDEVLPSDAKKEEPPPCTFTLCRDIWLLPVRLEQIETAVRPVMVLSTSPFRSHRERTSARWI
;
A
#
# COMPACT_ATOMS: atom_id res chain seq x y z
N MET A 1 -5.64 -8.38 -19.13
CA MET A 1 -5.42 -6.92 -19.13
C MET A 1 -6.63 -6.27 -18.48
N ALA A 2 -6.62 -6.15 -17.16
CA ALA A 2 -7.66 -5.44 -16.41
C ALA A 2 -7.04 -4.13 -15.94
N ALA A 3 -7.36 -3.02 -16.62
CA ALA A 3 -6.96 -1.70 -16.18
C ALA A 3 -7.88 -1.29 -15.03
N SER A 4 -7.27 -1.03 -13.88
CA SER A 4 -7.91 -0.68 -12.62
C SER A 4 -8.77 0.58 -12.75
N ILE A 5 -10.02 0.51 -12.28
CA ILE A 5 -11.00 1.61 -12.23
C ILE A 5 -10.79 2.49 -10.98
N THR A 6 -9.70 2.30 -10.22
CA THR A 6 -9.46 2.99 -8.95
C THR A 6 -8.74 4.35 -9.06
N GLY A 7 -8.73 4.98 -10.23
CA GLY A 7 -7.97 6.21 -10.49
C GLY A 7 -8.75 7.53 -10.45
N TRP A 8 -9.99 7.54 -9.91
CA TRP A 8 -10.88 8.71 -9.95
C TRP A 8 -11.03 9.45 -8.62
N THR A 9 -10.15 9.18 -7.66
CA THR A 9 -10.09 9.89 -6.37
C THR A 9 -8.76 10.59 -6.13
N ASP A 10 -8.00 10.88 -7.20
CA ASP A 10 -6.90 11.84 -7.11
C ASP A 10 -7.52 13.22 -6.86
N LYS A 11 -7.70 13.50 -5.56
CA LYS A 11 -7.94 14.80 -4.97
C LYS A 11 -7.24 15.83 -5.83
N TRP A 12 -8.02 16.59 -6.59
CA TRP A 12 -7.52 17.78 -7.25
C TRP A 12 -6.96 18.66 -6.16
N ASN A 13 -5.65 18.58 -5.95
CA ASN A 13 -4.95 19.44 -5.02
C ASN A 13 -4.78 20.79 -5.74
N LEU A 14 -5.90 21.50 -5.90
CA LEU A 14 -5.95 22.88 -6.34
C LEU A 14 -4.94 23.69 -5.51
N LYS A 15 -4.78 23.36 -4.21
CA LYS A 15 -3.79 23.97 -3.33
C LYS A 15 -2.36 23.88 -3.88
N ASN A 16 -1.92 22.73 -4.41
CA ASN A 16 -0.57 22.59 -4.98
C ASN A 16 -0.38 23.27 -6.35
N ALA A 17 -1.46 23.45 -7.13
CA ALA A 17 -1.41 24.21 -8.39
C ALA A 17 -1.51 25.74 -8.19
N ILE A 18 -2.02 26.16 -7.02
CA ILE A 18 -2.37 27.54 -6.68
C ILE A 18 -1.37 28.19 -5.68
N SER A 19 -0.61 27.38 -4.93
CA SER A 19 0.27 27.80 -3.82
C SER A 19 1.39 28.82 -4.16
N GLY A 20 1.54 29.25 -5.42
CA GLY A 20 2.60 30.19 -5.80
C GLY A 20 2.20 31.25 -6.81
N LYS A 21 0.91 31.46 -7.09
CA LYS A 21 0.45 32.42 -8.10
C LYS A 21 -0.51 33.44 -7.49
N ASN A 22 -0.14 34.72 -7.61
CA ASN A 22 -0.94 35.85 -7.10
C ASN A 22 -2.21 36.14 -7.94
N SER A 23 -2.39 35.47 -9.09
CA SER A 23 -3.65 35.47 -9.85
C SER A 23 -3.75 34.20 -10.71
N ILE A 24 -4.91 33.53 -10.69
CA ILE A 24 -5.19 32.35 -11.52
C ILE A 24 -6.13 32.80 -12.62
N THR A 25 -5.60 33.07 -13.80
CA THR A 25 -6.44 33.48 -14.93
C THR A 25 -7.17 32.30 -15.56
N CYS A 26 -8.35 32.54 -16.13
CA CYS A 26 -9.11 31.56 -16.92
C CYS A 26 -8.24 30.93 -18.02
N ALA A 27 -7.35 31.72 -18.63
CA ALA A 27 -6.38 31.25 -19.61
C ALA A 27 -5.37 30.21 -19.05
N SER A 28 -4.96 30.38 -17.79
CA SER A 28 -4.04 29.44 -17.12
C SER A 28 -4.72 28.11 -16.77
N LEU A 29 -5.99 28.15 -16.37
CA LEU A 29 -6.82 26.97 -16.10
C LEU A 29 -7.11 26.19 -17.39
N ALA A 30 -7.49 26.89 -18.46
CA ALA A 30 -7.73 26.28 -19.77
C ALA A 30 -6.48 25.55 -20.30
N SER A 31 -5.30 26.17 -20.16
CA SER A 31 -4.02 25.56 -20.54
C SER A 31 -3.69 24.31 -19.70
N CYS A 32 -4.00 24.33 -18.40
CA CYS A 32 -3.81 23.18 -17.51
C CYS A 32 -4.78 22.03 -17.84
N TRP A 33 -6.03 22.35 -18.17
CA TRP A 33 -7.04 21.38 -18.59
C TRP A 33 -6.67 20.73 -19.93
N GLN A 34 -6.22 21.52 -20.91
CA GLN A 34 -5.79 21.01 -22.22
C GLN A 34 -4.62 20.02 -22.08
N ARG A 35 -3.66 20.30 -21.20
CA ARG A 35 -2.52 19.41 -20.92
C ARG A 35 -2.98 18.05 -20.38
N LYS A 36 -4.07 18.01 -19.62
CA LYS A 36 -4.64 16.77 -19.07
C LYS A 36 -5.50 16.00 -20.07
N ASN A 37 -6.03 16.66 -21.10
CA ASN A 37 -7.02 16.10 -22.02
C ASN A 37 -6.56 16.18 -23.48
N PRO A 38 -5.55 15.39 -23.89
CA PRO A 38 -4.88 15.53 -25.19
C PRO A 38 -5.73 15.09 -26.39
N ILE A 39 -6.83 14.37 -26.16
CA ILE A 39 -7.75 13.88 -27.19
C ILE A 39 -8.71 14.96 -27.73
N TRP A 40 -8.82 16.12 -27.06
CA TRP A 40 -9.74 17.18 -27.44
C TRP A 40 -9.02 18.25 -28.27
N PRO A 41 -9.64 18.80 -29.33
CA PRO A 41 -9.02 19.80 -30.19
C PRO A 41 -8.66 21.07 -29.41
N ALA A 42 -7.51 21.66 -29.75
CA ALA A 42 -6.97 22.88 -29.12
C ALA A 42 -7.67 24.19 -29.54
N SER A 43 -8.69 24.12 -30.39
CA SER A 43 -9.34 25.30 -30.97
C SER A 43 -10.58 25.70 -30.16
N TRP A 44 -10.36 26.24 -28.96
CA TRP A 44 -11.35 27.12 -28.35
C TRP A 44 -11.19 28.51 -28.99
N PRO A 45 -12.27 29.12 -29.50
CA PRO A 45 -12.17 30.43 -30.12
C PRO A 45 -11.82 31.48 -29.07
N LYS A 46 -10.56 31.91 -29.04
CA LYS A 46 -10.18 33.22 -28.48
C LYS A 46 -10.55 34.30 -29.50
N LYS A 47 -11.84 34.47 -29.75
CA LYS A 47 -12.35 35.52 -30.62
C LYS A 47 -13.17 36.48 -29.76
N ASP A 48 -12.60 37.66 -29.56
CA ASP A 48 -13.31 38.90 -29.24
C ASP A 48 -14.32 38.81 -28.09
N ALA A 49 -13.90 38.25 -26.95
CA ALA A 49 -14.64 38.38 -25.70
C ALA A 49 -14.16 39.64 -24.95
N ASP A 50 -15.11 40.43 -24.45
CA ASP A 50 -14.77 41.66 -23.71
C ASP A 50 -13.95 41.34 -22.46
N PRO A 51 -12.83 42.04 -22.22
CA PRO A 51 -11.90 41.75 -21.12
C PRO A 51 -12.56 41.88 -19.74
N ASP A 52 -13.60 42.70 -19.61
CA ASP A 52 -14.34 42.88 -18.37
C ASP A 52 -15.27 41.70 -18.07
N ILE A 53 -15.88 41.11 -19.10
CA ILE A 53 -16.74 39.91 -18.95
C ILE A 53 -15.87 38.69 -18.67
N GLU A 54 -14.71 38.56 -19.31
CA GLU A 54 -13.76 37.46 -19.04
C GLU A 54 -13.32 37.48 -17.57
N ARG A 55 -12.97 38.66 -17.04
CA ARG A 55 -12.63 38.84 -15.61
C ARG A 55 -13.79 38.57 -14.67
N LEU A 56 -15.01 39.00 -15.02
CA LEU A 56 -16.21 38.72 -14.23
C LEU A 56 -16.47 37.20 -14.15
N LEU A 57 -16.45 36.52 -15.29
CA LEU A 57 -16.68 35.08 -15.37
C LEU A 57 -15.58 34.29 -14.67
N GLU A 58 -14.33 34.75 -14.74
CA GLU A 58 -13.22 34.21 -13.96
C GLU A 58 -13.47 34.34 -12.45
N GLY A 59 -13.90 35.52 -11.99
CA GLY A 59 -14.25 35.76 -10.59
C GLY A 59 -15.40 34.86 -10.10
N VAL A 60 -16.46 34.72 -10.89
CA VAL A 60 -17.61 33.85 -10.57
C VAL A 60 -17.21 32.38 -10.55
N ALA A 61 -16.39 31.95 -11.52
CA ALA A 61 -15.87 30.58 -11.57
C ALA A 61 -14.99 30.28 -10.34
N PHE A 62 -14.13 31.22 -9.93
CA PHE A 62 -13.28 31.07 -8.76
C PHE A 62 -14.10 31.01 -7.45
N LEU A 63 -15.07 31.89 -7.28
CA LEU A 63 -15.95 31.91 -6.10
C LEU A 63 -16.77 30.63 -5.99
N THR A 64 -17.35 30.18 -7.10
CA THR A 64 -18.16 28.94 -7.14
C THR A 64 -17.29 27.70 -6.91
N GLY A 65 -16.08 27.69 -7.47
CA GLY A 65 -15.10 26.63 -7.23
C GLY A 65 -14.66 26.55 -5.76
N ASN A 66 -14.39 27.70 -5.13
CA ASN A 66 -14.03 27.76 -3.71
C ASN A 66 -15.20 27.33 -2.81
N LEU A 67 -16.42 27.76 -3.12
CA LEU A 67 -17.62 27.34 -2.38
C LEU A 67 -17.82 25.82 -2.47
N ARG A 68 -17.75 25.24 -3.67
CA ARG A 68 -17.87 23.79 -3.84
C ARG A 68 -16.75 23.04 -3.13
N GLN A 69 -15.53 23.54 -3.21
CA GLN A 69 -14.40 22.94 -2.50
C GLN A 69 -14.62 22.94 -0.99
N LYS A 70 -15.14 24.03 -0.41
CA LYS A 70 -15.47 24.08 1.02
C LYS A 70 -16.57 23.08 1.40
N ILE A 71 -17.62 22.98 0.60
CA ILE A 71 -18.72 22.03 0.84
C ILE A 71 -18.22 20.58 0.76
N GLU A 72 -17.38 20.28 -0.24
CA GLU A 72 -16.80 18.93 -0.42
C GLU A 72 -15.79 18.58 0.68
N ASP A 73 -15.04 19.56 1.21
CA ASP A 73 -14.12 19.38 2.33
C ASP A 73 -14.85 19.13 3.67
N GLU A 74 -16.07 19.65 3.86
CA GLU A 74 -16.88 19.46 5.08
C GLU A 74 -17.63 18.11 5.12
N PHE A 75 -18.02 17.57 3.95
CA PHE A 75 -18.73 16.28 3.86
C PHE A 75 -18.01 15.06 4.49
N PRO A 76 -16.67 14.89 4.38
CA PRO A 76 -15.99 13.80 5.07
C PRO A 76 -16.15 13.89 6.59
N GLU A 77 -16.23 15.07 7.21
CA GLU A 77 -16.37 15.17 8.67
C GLU A 77 -17.68 14.51 9.16
N LEU A 78 -18.78 14.71 8.43
CA LEU A 78 -20.08 14.09 8.73
C LEU A 78 -20.00 12.55 8.63
N THR A 79 -19.46 12.04 7.53
CA THR A 79 -19.36 10.60 7.30
C THR A 79 -18.40 9.93 8.29
N HIS A 80 -17.27 10.57 8.62
CA HIS A 80 -16.34 10.07 9.64
C HIS A 80 -17.00 10.01 11.02
N GLY A 81 -17.82 11.01 11.38
CA GLY A 81 -18.59 11.00 12.63
C GLY A 81 -19.58 9.84 12.74
N LEU A 82 -20.35 9.60 11.68
CA LEU A 82 -21.30 8.47 11.60
C LEU A 82 -20.59 7.12 11.65
N ILE A 83 -19.51 6.95 10.87
CA ILE A 83 -18.72 5.72 10.85
C ILE A 83 -18.08 5.46 12.21
N LYS A 84 -17.63 6.48 12.93
CA LYS A 84 -17.05 6.33 14.27
C LYS A 84 -18.06 5.79 15.30
N MET A 85 -19.35 6.14 15.16
CA MET A 85 -20.42 5.63 16.02
C MET A 85 -20.81 4.18 15.67
N LEU A 86 -20.85 3.84 14.38
CA LEU A 86 -21.22 2.49 13.93
C LEU A 86 -20.06 1.49 14.08
N TRP A 87 -18.84 1.89 13.70
CA TRP A 87 -17.64 1.06 13.70
C TRP A 87 -16.37 1.85 14.07
N PRO A 88 -16.01 1.93 15.36
CA PRO A 88 -14.92 2.78 15.85
C PRO A 88 -13.51 2.35 15.39
N ASN A 89 -13.36 1.12 14.88
CA ASN A 89 -12.07 0.56 14.48
C ASN A 89 -11.73 0.77 12.99
N TYR A 90 -12.69 1.20 12.17
CA TYR A 90 -12.48 1.31 10.72
C TYR A 90 -11.57 2.49 10.32
N LEU A 91 -11.63 3.59 11.09
CA LEU A 91 -10.86 4.81 10.81
C LEU A 91 -9.50 4.86 11.52
N ARG A 92 -9.09 3.79 12.22
CA ARG A 92 -7.80 3.77 12.91
C ARG A 92 -6.67 3.41 11.93
N PRO A 93 -5.56 4.15 11.92
CA PRO A 93 -4.40 3.76 11.13
C PRO A 93 -3.86 2.41 11.63
N VAL A 94 -3.46 1.55 10.70
CA VAL A 94 -2.80 0.28 11.02
C VAL A 94 -1.35 0.60 11.43
N PRO A 95 -0.89 0.14 12.61
CA PRO A 95 0.49 0.37 13.02
C PRO A 95 1.46 -0.40 12.13
N ALA A 96 2.71 0.06 12.05
CA ALA A 96 3.77 -0.71 11.42
C ALA A 96 3.98 -2.04 12.18
N MET A 97 4.14 -3.13 11.43
CA MET A 97 4.38 -4.47 11.98
C MET A 97 5.56 -5.10 11.25
N THR A 98 6.37 -5.85 11.98
CA THR A 98 7.56 -6.55 11.46
C THR A 98 7.58 -7.99 11.96
N LEU A 99 8.31 -8.85 11.24
CA LEU A 99 8.58 -10.22 11.65
C LEU A 99 9.98 -10.29 12.25
N ILE A 100 10.11 -10.94 13.40
CA ILE A 100 11.37 -11.14 14.11
C ILE A 100 11.62 -12.65 14.21
N GLU A 101 12.84 -13.07 13.89
CA GLU A 101 13.30 -14.44 14.08
C GLU A 101 14.10 -14.54 15.39
N TYR A 102 13.70 -15.47 16.25
CA TYR A 102 14.49 -15.82 17.43
C TYR A 102 15.31 -17.06 17.14
N THR A 103 16.63 -16.94 17.27
CA THR A 103 17.55 -18.07 17.18
C THR A 103 18.06 -18.42 18.58
N PRO A 104 17.46 -19.43 19.25
CA PRO A 104 17.93 -19.84 20.57
C PRO A 104 19.37 -20.37 20.48
N ASP A 105 20.18 -19.99 21.47
CA ASP A 105 21.53 -20.51 21.63
C ASP A 105 21.44 -21.92 22.23
N MET A 106 21.74 -22.92 21.41
CA MET A 106 21.60 -24.35 21.77
C MET A 106 22.50 -24.73 22.96
N ASP A 107 23.62 -24.03 23.13
CA ASP A 107 24.60 -24.34 24.17
C ASP A 107 24.16 -23.85 25.56
N LYS A 108 23.25 -22.85 25.60
CA LYS A 108 22.84 -22.17 26.83
C LYS A 108 21.42 -22.49 27.27
N SER A 109 20.57 -22.95 26.36
CA SER A 109 19.14 -23.14 26.62
C SER A 109 18.69 -24.57 26.32
N SER A 110 18.78 -25.45 27.32
CA SER A 110 18.17 -26.79 27.24
C SER A 110 16.66 -26.80 27.58
N VAL A 111 16.14 -25.69 28.10
CA VAL A 111 14.77 -25.56 28.63
C VAL A 111 14.01 -24.56 27.76
N PRO A 112 12.70 -24.79 27.49
CA PRO A 112 11.89 -23.80 26.79
C PRO A 112 11.85 -22.46 27.54
N VAL A 113 12.05 -21.36 26.81
CA VAL A 113 12.07 -19.99 27.35
C VAL A 113 10.78 -19.28 26.96
N LEU A 114 10.11 -18.66 27.95
CA LEU A 114 8.94 -17.82 27.70
C LEU A 114 9.38 -16.38 27.43
N ILE A 115 9.01 -15.85 26.27
CA ILE A 115 9.10 -14.41 26.00
C ILE A 115 7.72 -13.78 26.22
N PRO A 116 7.61 -12.82 27.15
CA PRO A 116 6.33 -12.19 27.45
C PRO A 116 5.90 -11.25 26.32
N ARG A 117 4.59 -11.05 26.24
CA ARG A 117 3.95 -10.00 25.46
C ARG A 117 4.49 -8.64 25.89
N ASN A 118 4.57 -7.72 24.95
CA ASN A 118 5.09 -6.35 25.10
C ASN A 118 6.62 -6.25 25.33
N GLU A 119 7.37 -7.33 25.16
CA GLU A 119 8.82 -7.25 25.02
C GLU A 119 9.17 -6.30 23.86
N GLN A 120 10.13 -5.40 24.07
CA GLN A 120 10.44 -4.29 23.15
C GLN A 120 11.68 -4.61 22.30
N PHE A 121 11.59 -4.29 21.00
CA PHE A 121 12.70 -4.42 20.05
C PHE A 121 12.91 -3.10 19.35
N THR A 122 14.16 -2.65 19.30
CA THR A 122 14.54 -1.44 18.58
C THR A 122 15.23 -1.82 17.29
N THR A 123 14.86 -1.14 16.19
CA THR A 123 15.65 -1.22 14.96
C THR A 123 16.93 -0.42 15.14
N ASN A 124 18.06 -0.95 14.65
CA ASN A 124 19.29 -0.20 14.53
C ASN A 124 19.07 1.00 13.60
N ALA A 125 19.38 2.21 14.06
CA ALA A 125 19.12 3.48 13.38
C ALA A 125 19.94 3.72 12.08
N GLY A 126 20.58 2.69 11.50
CA GLY A 126 21.64 2.87 10.50
C GLY A 126 21.53 2.08 9.20
N GLU A 127 20.60 1.13 9.05
CA GLU A 127 20.57 0.28 7.84
C GLU A 127 19.17 0.07 7.27
N ILE A 128 18.39 1.15 7.19
CA ILE A 128 17.25 1.17 6.27
C ILE A 128 17.82 1.54 4.90
N ARG A 129 18.10 0.54 4.06
CA ARG A 129 18.28 0.73 2.61
C ARG A 129 16.92 1.11 2.02
N VAL A 130 16.54 2.38 2.17
CA VAL A 130 15.47 2.95 1.35
C VAL A 130 16.11 3.20 0.00
N ASP A 131 15.98 2.24 -0.93
CA ASP A 131 16.24 2.53 -2.33
C ASP A 131 15.22 3.59 -2.80
N GLU A 132 15.75 4.82 -2.85
CA GLU A 132 15.33 6.00 -3.61
C GLU A 132 14.03 6.77 -3.30
N VAL A 133 14.21 8.10 -3.48
CA VAL A 133 13.24 9.18 -3.66
C VAL A 133 12.80 9.93 -2.39
N LEU A 134 13.75 10.66 -1.78
CA LEU A 134 13.45 11.91 -1.08
C LEU A 134 14.15 13.09 -1.79
N PRO A 135 13.47 14.23 -2.01
CA PRO A 135 14.04 15.41 -2.66
C PRO A 135 15.26 15.98 -1.91
N SER A 136 16.29 16.35 -2.67
CA SER A 136 17.68 16.58 -2.27
C SER A 136 18.00 17.77 -1.34
N ASP A 137 17.03 18.40 -0.67
CA ASP A 137 17.28 19.65 0.09
C ASP A 137 16.96 19.59 1.60
N ALA A 138 16.66 18.40 2.15
CA ALA A 138 16.56 18.22 3.60
C ALA A 138 17.88 17.65 4.15
N LYS A 139 18.35 18.20 5.29
CA LYS A 139 19.48 17.68 6.06
C LYS A 139 19.38 16.14 6.15
N LYS A 140 20.50 15.42 6.02
CA LYS A 140 20.61 13.98 6.33
C LYS A 140 20.31 13.78 7.83
N GLU A 141 19.05 13.83 8.18
CA GLU A 141 18.54 13.38 9.46
C GLU A 141 18.35 11.88 9.33
N GLU A 142 19.19 11.12 10.02
CA GLU A 142 19.01 9.67 10.13
C GLU A 142 17.61 9.40 10.71
N PRO A 143 16.84 8.47 10.10
CA PRO A 143 15.50 8.19 10.59
C PRO A 143 15.57 7.72 12.05
N PRO A 144 14.67 8.20 12.93
CA PRO A 144 14.66 7.78 14.32
C PRO A 144 14.42 6.26 14.42
N PRO A 145 15.04 5.56 15.39
CA PRO A 145 14.84 4.13 15.57
C PRO A 145 13.38 3.83 15.92
N CYS A 146 12.81 2.82 15.27
CA CYS A 146 11.46 2.35 15.57
C CYS A 146 11.51 1.31 16.69
N THR A 147 10.58 1.40 17.64
CA THR A 147 10.42 0.42 18.72
C THR A 147 9.16 -0.40 18.48
N PHE A 148 9.32 -1.72 18.36
CA PHE A 148 8.25 -2.69 18.18
C PHE A 148 8.00 -3.48 19.45
N THR A 149 6.80 -4.03 19.60
CA THR A 149 6.43 -4.86 20.76
C THR A 149 5.83 -6.20 20.31
N LEU A 150 6.11 -7.28 21.06
CA LEU A 150 5.41 -8.55 20.82
C LEU A 150 3.92 -8.41 21.15
N CYS A 151 3.08 -8.86 20.23
CA CYS A 151 1.63 -8.85 20.41
C CYS A 151 1.11 -10.00 21.31
N ARG A 152 1.93 -11.04 21.55
CA ARG A 152 1.55 -12.25 22.29
C ARG A 152 2.76 -12.87 22.99
N ASP A 153 2.50 -13.70 23.98
CA ASP A 153 3.50 -14.55 24.61
C ASP A 153 3.94 -15.64 23.64
N ILE A 154 5.24 -15.92 23.59
CA ILE A 154 5.82 -16.95 22.71
C ILE A 154 6.75 -17.84 23.53
N TRP A 155 6.55 -19.15 23.40
CA TRP A 155 7.48 -20.16 23.94
C TRP A 155 8.55 -20.46 22.89
N LEU A 156 9.79 -20.11 23.21
CA LEU A 156 10.96 -20.49 22.43
C LEU A 156 11.43 -21.88 22.86
N LEU A 157 11.36 -22.81 21.91
CA LEU A 157 11.86 -24.17 22.07
C LEU A 157 13.29 -24.24 21.54
N PRO A 158 14.18 -25.04 22.16
CA PRO A 158 15.54 -25.23 21.68
C PRO A 158 15.56 -26.22 20.50
N VAL A 159 14.92 -25.85 19.39
CA VAL A 159 14.86 -26.64 18.17
C VAL A 159 15.23 -25.74 17.00
N ARG A 160 16.10 -26.23 16.12
CA ARG A 160 16.46 -25.58 14.86
C ARG A 160 15.89 -26.37 13.69
N LEU A 161 15.31 -25.67 12.73
CA LEU A 161 14.93 -26.28 11.46
C LEU A 161 16.20 -26.49 10.62
N GLU A 162 16.55 -27.74 10.32
CA GLU A 162 17.71 -28.07 9.47
C GLU A 162 17.30 -28.18 8.00
N GLN A 163 16.28 -28.98 7.71
CA GLN A 163 15.86 -29.28 6.35
C GLN A 163 14.34 -29.38 6.25
N ILE A 164 13.78 -28.81 5.18
CA ILE A 164 12.37 -28.91 4.84
C ILE A 164 12.26 -29.71 3.55
N GLU A 165 11.73 -30.93 3.63
CA GLU A 165 11.46 -31.77 2.46
C GLU A 165 9.97 -31.77 2.16
N THR A 166 9.60 -31.37 0.94
CA THR A 166 8.22 -31.48 0.46
C THR A 166 8.02 -32.84 -0.22
N ALA A 167 7.53 -33.82 0.54
CA ALA A 167 7.16 -35.11 -0.02
C ALA A 167 5.73 -35.07 -0.59
N VAL A 168 5.59 -35.15 -1.91
CA VAL A 168 4.30 -35.43 -2.53
C VAL A 168 4.11 -36.94 -2.53
N ARG A 169 3.15 -37.44 -1.74
CA ARG A 169 2.74 -38.84 -1.85
C ARG A 169 1.97 -38.99 -3.17
N PRO A 170 2.48 -39.74 -4.17
CA PRO A 170 1.67 -40.04 -5.34
C PRO A 170 0.45 -40.82 -4.87
N VAL A 171 -0.74 -40.31 -5.19
CA VAL A 171 -1.97 -41.08 -5.05
C VAL A 171 -1.78 -42.30 -5.94
N MET A 172 -1.56 -43.44 -5.33
CA MET A 172 -1.54 -44.71 -6.03
C MET A 172 -2.98 -44.95 -6.49
N VAL A 173 -3.31 -44.47 -7.69
CA VAL A 173 -4.51 -44.89 -8.39
C VAL A 173 -4.28 -46.38 -8.60
N LEU A 174 -4.96 -47.20 -7.80
CA LEU A 174 -5.13 -48.62 -8.10
C LEU A 174 -5.76 -48.65 -9.48
N SER A 175 -4.93 -48.73 -10.52
CA SER A 175 -5.41 -49.10 -11.83
C SER A 175 -6.00 -50.48 -11.62
N THR A 176 -7.33 -50.54 -11.68
CA THR A 176 -8.03 -51.80 -11.82
C THR A 176 -7.50 -52.38 -13.12
N SER A 177 -6.51 -53.26 -13.03
CA SER A 177 -6.04 -54.00 -14.18
C SER A 177 -7.23 -54.84 -14.66
N PRO A 178 -7.62 -54.79 -15.94
CA PRO A 178 -8.47 -55.83 -16.45
C PRO A 178 -7.66 -57.11 -16.40
N PHE A 179 -8.15 -58.05 -15.61
CA PHE A 179 -7.72 -59.44 -15.50
C PHE A 179 -7.16 -59.94 -16.84
N ARG A 180 -5.83 -60.01 -16.96
CA ARG A 180 -5.16 -60.60 -18.12
C ARG A 180 -4.46 -61.87 -17.67
N SER A 181 -5.02 -62.98 -18.13
CA SER A 181 -4.60 -64.34 -17.84
C SER A 181 -3.13 -64.58 -18.21
N HIS A 182 -2.39 -65.09 -17.22
CA HIS A 182 -1.52 -66.26 -17.34
C HIS A 182 -0.49 -66.26 -18.47
N ARG A 183 0.76 -65.85 -18.20
CA ARG A 183 1.94 -66.64 -18.61
C ARG A 183 3.26 -66.22 -17.93
N GLU A 184 3.90 -67.24 -17.32
CA GLU A 184 5.35 -67.44 -17.16
C GLU A 184 6.17 -66.47 -16.28
N ARG A 185 6.23 -66.85 -15.00
CA ARG A 185 7.44 -67.13 -14.20
C ARG A 185 8.78 -66.92 -14.93
N THR A 186 9.51 -65.87 -14.58
CA THR A 186 10.96 -65.95 -14.34
C THR A 186 11.41 -64.95 -13.28
N SER A 187 12.38 -65.41 -12.52
CA SER A 187 12.92 -64.93 -11.25
C SER A 187 13.92 -63.78 -11.41
N ALA A 188 14.20 -63.13 -10.27
CA ALA A 188 15.43 -62.44 -9.86
C ALA A 188 15.44 -60.90 -10.02
N ARG A 189 15.99 -60.09 -9.10
CA ARG A 189 16.57 -60.26 -7.74
C ARG A 189 16.93 -58.84 -7.27
N TRP A 190 16.66 -58.49 -6.02
CA TRP A 190 17.12 -57.23 -5.42
C TRP A 190 18.56 -57.39 -4.90
N ILE A 191 19.41 -56.44 -5.27
CA ILE A 191 20.42 -55.81 -4.42
C ILE A 191 20.16 -54.30 -4.52
#